data_AF-A0A965QER4-F1
#
_entry.id   AF-A0A965QER4-F1
#
_cell.length_a   1.000
_cell.length_b   1.000
_cell.length_c   1.000
_cell.angle_alpha   90.00
_cell.angle_beta   90.00
_cell.angle_gamma   90.00
#
_symmetry.space_group_name_H-M   'P 1'
#
loop_
_entity.id
_entity.type
_entity.pdbx_description
1 polymer ?
#
loop_
_entity_poly.entity_id
_entity_poly.type
_entity_poly.pdbx_seq_one_letter_code
_entity_poly.pdbx_strand_id
1 'polypeptide(L)' 'TVNVDYFYTSELAFGLPSKLIFEIDIKKFKMPKSVAADINNDKPKDKSKKKNENKKGIITIKLSNYIINKGINDAIFEKK' A
#
# COMPACT_ATOMS: atom_id res chain seq x y z
N THR A 1 4.50 7.61 -6.46
CA THR A 1 4.47 8.43 -5.23
C THR A 1 3.62 7.70 -4.23
N VAL A 2 4.02 7.71 -2.97
CA VAL A 2 3.26 7.13 -1.86
C VAL A 2 2.90 8.27 -0.93
N ASN A 3 1.60 8.47 -0.69
CA ASN A 3 1.10 9.36 0.35
C ASN A 3 0.67 8.50 1.53
N VAL A 4 0.89 8.99 2.75
CA VAL A 4 0.52 8.27 3.98
C VAL A 4 -0.23 9.22 4.89
N ASP A 5 -1.49 8.90 5.15
CA ASP A 5 -2.33 9.64 6.09
C ASP A 5 -2.39 8.90 7.43
N TYR A 6 -2.24 9.65 8.51
CA TYR A 6 -2.23 9.16 9.88
C TYR A 6 -3.47 9.67 10.61
N PHE A 7 -4.22 8.75 11.21
CA PHE A 7 -5.39 9.07 12.00
C PHE A 7 -5.13 8.67 13.46
N TYR A 8 -5.59 9.52 14.37
CA TYR A 8 -5.36 9.37 15.80
C TYR A 8 -6.71 9.39 16.53
N THR A 9 -6.81 8.58 17.57
CA THR A 9 -8.00 8.49 18.44
C THR A 9 -7.56 8.48 19.91
N SER A 10 -7.90 7.44 20.67
CA SER A 10 -7.62 7.30 22.10
C SER A 10 -6.13 7.43 22.47
N GLU A 11 -5.22 6.99 21.61
CA GLU A 11 -3.77 6.96 21.88
C GLU A 11 -3.03 8.22 21.39
N LEU A 12 -3.76 9.29 21.06
CA LEU A 12 -3.18 10.58 20.64
C LEU A 12 -2.19 11.14 21.65
N ALA A 13 -2.45 10.95 22.95
CA ALA A 13 -1.55 11.39 24.03
C ALA A 13 -0.14 10.76 23.95
N PHE A 14 -0.02 9.60 23.30
CA PHE A 14 1.25 8.90 23.06
C PHE A 14 1.76 9.08 21.62
N GLY A 15 1.07 9.86 20.79
CA GLY A 15 1.38 10.02 19.37
C GLY A 15 1.23 8.73 18.57
N LEU A 16 0.40 7.78 19.03
CA LEU A 16 0.23 6.49 18.35
C LEU A 16 -1.00 6.53 17.42
N PRO A 17 -0.84 6.24 16.13
CA PRO A 17 -1.94 6.28 15.17
C PRO A 17 -2.87 5.08 15.38
N SER A 18 -4.18 5.29 15.23
CA SER A 18 -5.15 4.19 15.20
C SER A 18 -5.42 3.67 13.79
N LYS A 19 -5.10 4.47 12.76
CA LYS A 19 -5.23 4.07 11.37
C LYS A 19 -4.19 4.75 10.48
N LEU A 20 -3.67 3.99 9.52
CA LEU A 20 -2.80 4.46 8.45
C LEU A 20 -3.47 4.19 7.11
N ILE A 21 -3.47 5.18 6.21
CA ILE A 21 -3.91 5.00 4.83
C ILE A 21 -2.72 5.30 3.91
N PHE A 22 -2.25 4.27 3.21
CA PHE A 22 -1.26 4.43 2.15
C PHE A 22 -1.99 4.58 0.83
N GLU A 23 -1.77 5.69 0.14
CA GLU A 23 -2.23 5.91 -1.22
C GLU A 23 -1.03 5.85 -2.17
N ILE A 24 -1.05 4.88 -3.08
CA ILE A 24 0.03 4.62 -4.03
C ILE A 24 -0.45 4.98 -5.44
N ASP A 25 0.24 5.91 -6.09
CA ASP A 25 0.05 6.16 -7.51
C ASP A 25 0.76 5.07 -8.33
N ILE A 26 -0.02 4.09 -8.80
CA ILE A 26 0.46 2.91 -9.53
C ILE A 26 0.95 3.28 -10.94
N LYS A 27 0.53 4.43 -11.51
CA LYS A 27 1.02 4.88 -12.83
C LYS A 27 2.51 5.25 -12.81
N LYS A 28 3.03 5.71 -11.66
CA LYS A 28 4.46 6.02 -11.50
C LYS A 28 5.30 4.76 -11.23
N PHE A 29 4.67 3.65 -10.86
CA PHE A 29 5.32 2.35 -10.73
C PHE A 29 5.28 1.65 -12.10
N LYS A 30 6.15 2.09 -13.02
CA LYS A 30 6.21 1.52 -14.37
C LYS A 30 6.60 0.04 -14.28
N MET A 31 5.65 -0.83 -14.61
CA MET A 31 5.90 -2.24 -14.89
C MET A 31 7.01 -2.35 -15.97
N PRO A 32 8.02 -3.23 -15.80
CA PRO A 32 9.05 -3.43 -16.82
C PRO A 32 8.42 -3.77 -18.17
N LYS A 33 8.93 -3.18 -19.25
CA LYS A 33 8.37 -3.33 -20.61
C LYS A 33 8.22 -4.80 -21.04
N SER A 34 9.09 -5.68 -20.55
CA SER A 34 9.04 -7.13 -20.82
C SER A 34 7.72 -7.77 -20.40
N VAL A 35 7.17 -7.37 -19.24
CA VAL A 35 5.94 -7.96 -18.68
C VAL A 35 4.69 -7.41 -19.37
N ALA A 36 4.77 -6.19 -19.92
CA ALA A 36 3.67 -5.55 -20.64
C ALA A 36 3.55 -6.00 -22.11
N ALA A 37 4.63 -6.51 -22.71
CA ALA A 37 4.65 -6.97 -24.09
C ALA A 37 3.91 -8.30 -24.27
N ASP A 38 4.09 -9.26 -23.36
CA ASP A 38 3.45 -10.58 -23.43
C ASP A 38 1.92 -10.51 -23.33
N ILE A 39 1.38 -9.53 -22.60
CA ILE A 39 -0.07 -9.39 -22.38
C ILE A 39 -0.79 -8.81 -23.62
N ASN A 40 -0.07 -8.18 -24.55
CA ASN A 40 -0.67 -7.47 -25.69
C ASN A 40 -0.73 -8.25 -27.01
N ASN A 41 -0.26 -9.51 -27.06
CA ASN A 41 -0.26 -10.28 -28.31
C ASN A 41 -1.63 -10.86 -28.70
N ASP A 42 -2.62 -10.88 -27.79
CA ASP A 42 -3.96 -11.39 -28.08
C ASP A 42 -5.04 -10.34 -27.81
N LYS A 43 -5.28 -9.42 -28.77
CA LYS A 43 -6.64 -9.00 -29.23
C LYS A 43 -6.63 -7.72 -30.11
N PRO A 44 -7.61 -7.57 -31.03
CA PRO A 44 -7.72 -6.40 -31.91
C PRO A 44 -8.02 -5.11 -31.15
N LYS A 45 -7.47 -4.00 -31.65
CA LYS A 45 -7.56 -2.64 -31.10
C LYS A 45 -8.99 -2.10 -31.12
N ASP A 46 -9.68 -2.19 -29.98
CA ASP A 46 -10.93 -1.48 -29.75
C ASP A 46 -10.63 -0.04 -29.26
N LYS A 47 -10.82 0.95 -30.13
CA LYS A 47 -10.51 2.39 -29.91
C LYS A 47 -11.59 3.11 -29.08
N SER A 48 -12.06 2.51 -27.99
CA SER A 48 -13.17 3.07 -27.18
C SER A 48 -12.97 2.95 -25.66
N LYS A 49 -11.75 2.72 -25.16
CA LYS A 49 -11.51 2.62 -23.71
C LYS A 49 -10.97 3.91 -23.11
N LYS A 50 -11.87 4.61 -22.41
CA LYS A 50 -11.69 5.66 -21.40
C LYS A 50 -10.23 5.88 -21.01
N LYS A 51 -9.64 6.92 -21.59
CA LYS A 51 -8.32 7.44 -21.25
C LYS A 51 -8.41 8.04 -19.84
N ASN A 52 -7.59 7.52 -18.92
CA ASN A 52 -7.28 8.10 -17.60
C ASN A 52 -8.30 7.95 -16.46
N GLU A 53 -8.58 6.72 -16.04
CA GLU A 53 -8.84 6.52 -14.61
C GLU A 53 -7.49 6.40 -13.89
N ASN A 54 -7.19 7.35 -13.01
CA ASN A 54 -6.03 7.31 -12.14
C ASN A 54 -6.15 6.09 -11.21
N LYS A 55 -5.43 5.01 -11.52
CA LYS A 55 -5.39 3.80 -10.69
C LYS A 55 -4.54 4.07 -9.44
N LYS A 56 -5.17 4.64 -8.42
CA LYS A 56 -4.60 4.75 -7.06
C LYS A 56 -4.84 3.43 -6.33
N GLY A 57 -3.78 2.85 -5.78
CA GLY A 57 -3.88 1.73 -4.83
C GLY A 57 -4.03 2.29 -3.42
N ILE A 58 -4.93 1.72 -2.62
CA ILE A 58 -5.15 2.14 -1.24
C ILE A 58 -4.92 0.95 -0.31
N ILE A 59 -4.05 1.12 0.67
CA ILE A 59 -3.86 0.16 1.77
C ILE A 59 -4.30 0.84 3.06
N THR A 60 -5.24 0.22 3.77
CA THR A 60 -5.69 0.70 5.08
C THR A 60 -5.20 -0.25 6.17
N ILE A 61 -4.46 0.28 7.14
CA ILE A 61 -4.03 -0.43 8.33
C ILE A 61 -4.79 0.16 9.52
N LYS A 62 -5.40 -0.70 10.34
CA LYS A 62 -6.00 -0.32 11.63
C LYS A 62 -5.15 -0.91 12.74
N LEU A 63 -4.81 -0.09 13.72
CA LEU A 63 -3.95 -0.45 14.84
C LEU A 63 -4.75 -0.29 16.13
N SER A 64 -4.69 -1.30 17.00
CA SER A 64 -5.36 -1.31 18.29
C SER A 64 -4.52 -2.09 19.29
N ASN A 65 -4.80 -1.90 20.58
CA ASN A 65 -4.17 -2.63 21.68
C ASN A 65 -2.63 -2.57 21.64
N TYR A 66 -2.09 -1.36 21.57
CA TYR A 66 -0.65 -1.15 21.57
C TYR A 66 0.00 -1.72 22.83
N ILE A 67 1.03 -2.53 22.63
CA ILE A 67 1.87 -3.06 23.69
C ILE A 67 3.29 -2.58 23.40
N ILE A 68 3.71 -1.52 24.08
CA ILE A 68 5.02 -0.87 23.90
C ILE A 68 5.97 -1.24 25.04
N ASN A 69 7.28 -1.20 24.76
CA ASN A 69 8.36 -1.39 25.74
C ASN A 69 8.28 -2.69 26.57
N LYS A 70 7.80 -3.79 26.00
CA LYS A 70 7.68 -5.08 26.73
C LYS A 70 8.92 -5.95 26.72
N GLY A 71 9.92 -5.67 25.88
CA GLY A 71 11.06 -6.57 25.69
C GLY A 71 10.60 -7.88 25.04
N ILE A 72 10.59 -7.91 23.71
CA ILE A 72 10.22 -9.11 22.94
C ILE A 72 11.45 -10.03 22.92
N ASN A 73 11.29 -11.32 23.22
CA ASN A 73 12.39 -12.29 23.22
C ASN A 73 12.96 -12.47 21.80
N ASP A 74 14.29 -12.47 21.67
CA ASP A 74 15.01 -12.59 20.40
C ASP A 74 14.65 -13.84 19.59
N ALA A 75 14.24 -14.93 20.27
CA ALA A 75 13.77 -16.16 19.64
C ALA A 75 12.59 -15.95 18.68
N ILE A 76 11.83 -14.85 18.83
CA ILE A 76 10.70 -14.50 17.95
C ILE A 76 11.19 -14.02 16.56
N PHE A 77 12.42 -13.52 16.48
CA PHE A 77 13.01 -12.99 15.25
C PHE A 77 13.92 -14.01 14.54
N GLU A 78 14.09 -15.20 15.10
CA GLU A 78 14.82 -16.29 14.45
C GLU A 78 14.09 -16.72 13.16
N LYS A 79 14.87 -16.94 12.11
CA LYS A 79 14.34 -17.29 10.79
C LYS A 79 13.68 -18.67 10.85
N LYS A 80 12.43 -18.76 10.41
CA LYS A 80 11.75 -20.04 10.18
C LYS A 80 12.28 -20.74 8.94
#